data_AF-A0A426FT65-F1
#
_entry.id   AF-A0A426FT65-F1
#
_cell.length_a   1.000
_cell.length_b   1.000
_cell.length_c   1.000
_cell.angle_alpha   90.00
_cell.angle_beta   90.00
_cell.angle_gamma   90.00
#
_symmetry.space_group_name_H-M   'P 1'
#
loop_
_entity.id
_entity.type
_entity.pdbx_description
1 polymer ?
#
loop_
_entity_poly.entity_id
_entity_poly.type
_entity_poly.pdbx_seq_one_letter_code
_entity_poly.pdbx_strand_id
1 'polypeptide(L)'
;MTGKIVFLLEEPSMRALLDNWLPRIFPGWIDGVHFQCIPHEGKTDLDRSIPRKLSSWRIPGDRFVIVRDNDDTNCHELKSKLTQQCTRAGRPDTLVRLVCQELESWYLGDLTALAAVYPDARIDTSANQKRYRSKAPDDWHKPSAEVERIAPGFQKITAARLMAEHLDPERNTSHSLQVFVSGIRHIAAQMGLPIP
;
A
#
# COMPACT_ATOMS: atom_id res chain seq x y z
N MET A 1 -23.13 14.33 3.76
CA MET A 1 -22.52 13.04 4.17
C MET A 1 -21.05 13.13 3.83
N THR A 2 -20.16 12.89 4.79
CA THR A 2 -18.73 12.77 4.51
C THR A 2 -18.53 11.49 3.68
N GLY A 3 -17.92 11.60 2.50
CA GLY A 3 -17.66 10.42 1.67
C GLY A 3 -16.51 9.58 2.21
N LYS A 4 -16.23 8.45 1.55
CA LYS A 4 -15.16 7.52 1.93
C LYS A 4 -13.97 7.57 0.97
N ILE A 5 -12.84 7.03 1.40
CA ILE A 5 -11.68 6.83 0.53
C ILE A 5 -11.77 5.45 -0.12
N VAL A 6 -11.94 5.42 -1.44
CA VAL A 6 -11.98 4.18 -2.22
C VAL A 6 -10.58 3.89 -2.76
N PHE A 7 -10.02 2.77 -2.33
CA PHE A 7 -8.71 2.29 -2.78
C PHE A 7 -8.87 1.34 -3.97
N LEU A 8 -8.29 1.68 -5.12
CA LEU A 8 -8.13 0.77 -6.25
C LEU A 8 -6.73 0.15 -6.16
N LEU A 9 -6.68 -1.15 -5.90
CA LEU A 9 -5.46 -1.86 -5.54
C LEU A 9 -5.08 -2.82 -6.65
N GLU A 10 -3.79 -2.93 -6.95
CA GLU A 10 -3.28 -3.81 -8.01
C GLU A 10 -3.59 -5.29 -7.77
N GLU A 11 -3.40 -5.77 -6.54
CA GLU A 11 -3.51 -7.19 -6.21
C GLU A 11 -4.25 -7.47 -4.88
N PRO A 12 -4.73 -8.71 -4.65
CA PRO A 12 -5.48 -9.07 -3.44
C PRO A 12 -4.68 -8.98 -2.13
N SER A 13 -3.37 -9.15 -2.16
CA SER A 13 -2.48 -9.01 -0.98
C SER A 13 -2.53 -7.58 -0.41
N MET A 14 -2.58 -6.54 -1.27
CA MET A 14 -2.71 -5.15 -0.83
C MET A 14 -4.00 -4.93 -0.06
N ARG A 15 -5.11 -5.50 -0.53
CA ARG A 15 -6.38 -5.47 0.23
C ARG A 15 -6.22 -6.16 1.58
N ALA A 16 -5.64 -7.36 1.58
CA ALA A 16 -5.45 -8.16 2.77
C ALA A 16 -4.63 -7.43 3.85
N LEU A 17 -3.65 -6.62 3.44
CA LEU A 17 -2.93 -5.70 4.30
C LEU A 17 -3.82 -4.52 4.75
N LEU A 18 -4.36 -3.74 3.80
CA LEU A 18 -5.00 -2.46 4.10
C LEU A 18 -6.30 -2.60 4.91
N ASP A 19 -7.10 -3.63 4.68
CA ASP A 19 -8.36 -3.86 5.40
C ASP A 19 -8.13 -3.95 6.92
N ASN A 20 -7.00 -4.53 7.33
CA ASN A 20 -6.63 -4.71 8.74
C ASN A 20 -5.69 -3.61 9.26
N TRP A 21 -4.87 -3.04 8.37
CA TRP A 21 -3.84 -2.07 8.77
C TRP A 21 -4.39 -0.65 8.93
N LEU A 22 -5.26 -0.20 8.01
CA LEU A 22 -5.80 1.17 8.02
C LEU A 22 -6.54 1.50 9.33
N PRO A 23 -7.41 0.64 9.89
CA PRO A 23 -8.06 0.91 11.18
C PRO A 23 -7.09 1.09 12.35
N ARG A 24 -5.90 0.48 12.27
CA ARG A 24 -4.87 0.58 13.31
C ARG A 24 -4.07 1.89 13.21
N ILE A 25 -3.71 2.30 12.00
CA ILE A 25 -2.94 3.53 11.77
C ILE A 25 -3.83 4.78 11.63
N PHE A 26 -5.14 4.62 11.48
CA PHE A 26 -6.15 5.66 11.56
C PHE A 26 -7.27 5.21 12.53
N PRO A 27 -7.07 5.37 13.85
CA PRO A 27 -8.03 4.90 14.85
C PRO A 27 -9.45 5.40 14.60
N GLY A 28 -10.42 4.49 14.65
CA GLY A 28 -11.84 4.78 14.38
C GLY A 28 -12.25 4.62 12.92
N TRP A 29 -11.34 4.32 11.99
CA TRP A 29 -11.72 3.95 10.63
C TRP A 29 -12.42 2.59 10.60
N ILE A 30 -13.43 2.50 9.74
CA ILE A 30 -14.32 1.34 9.60
C ILE A 30 -14.47 1.08 8.10
N ASP A 31 -14.26 -0.17 7.68
CA ASP A 31 -14.47 -0.61 6.30
C ASP A 31 -15.92 -0.38 5.86
N GLY A 32 -16.10 0.08 4.63
CA GLY A 32 -17.37 0.49 4.05
C GLY A 32 -17.86 1.88 4.46
N VAL A 33 -17.38 2.43 5.59
CA VAL A 33 -17.78 3.75 6.12
C VAL A 33 -16.74 4.81 5.79
N HIS A 34 -15.49 4.60 6.21
CA HIS A 34 -14.41 5.59 6.06
C HIS A 34 -13.53 5.28 4.84
N PHE A 35 -13.39 3.99 4.52
CA PHE A 35 -12.65 3.52 3.35
C PHE A 35 -13.31 2.30 2.73
N GLN A 36 -12.89 1.95 1.51
CA GLN A 36 -13.26 0.70 0.84
C GLN A 36 -12.12 0.25 -0.07
N CYS A 37 -11.68 -0.99 0.07
CA CYS A 37 -10.65 -1.59 -0.79
C CYS A 37 -11.26 -2.37 -1.96
N ILE A 38 -10.81 -2.09 -3.17
CA ILE A 38 -11.20 -2.79 -4.40
C ILE A 38 -9.92 -3.38 -5.03
N PRO A 39 -9.67 -4.69 -4.84
CA PRO A 39 -8.52 -5.36 -5.44
C PRO A 39 -8.78 -5.68 -6.92
N HIS A 40 -7.70 -5.91 -7.65
CA HIS A 40 -7.69 -6.33 -9.04
C HIS A 40 -6.76 -7.53 -9.20
N GLU A 41 -6.72 -8.11 -10.40
CA GLU A 41 -5.84 -9.24 -10.74
C GLU A 41 -4.62 -8.75 -11.53
N GLY A 42 -3.84 -7.85 -10.92
CA GLY A 42 -2.60 -7.28 -11.46
C GLY A 42 -2.78 -6.00 -12.27
N LYS A 43 -1.66 -5.36 -12.64
CA LYS A 43 -1.61 -4.04 -13.31
C LYS A 43 -2.50 -3.88 -14.54
N THR A 44 -2.68 -4.93 -15.33
CA THR A 44 -3.48 -4.84 -16.56
C THR A 44 -4.97 -4.73 -16.24
N ASP A 45 -5.45 -5.47 -15.24
CA ASP A 45 -6.83 -5.36 -14.78
C ASP A 45 -7.06 -4.00 -14.10
N LEU A 46 -6.15 -3.58 -13.22
CA LEU A 46 -6.18 -2.26 -12.59
C LEU A 46 -6.23 -1.13 -13.64
N ASP A 47 -5.29 -1.10 -14.59
CA ASP A 47 -5.19 -0.05 -15.63
C ASP A 47 -6.48 0.02 -16.48
N ARG A 48 -7.12 -1.11 -16.77
CA ARG A 48 -8.41 -1.16 -17.50
C ARG A 48 -9.57 -0.69 -16.63
N SER A 49 -9.53 -0.95 -15.33
CA SER A 49 -10.60 -0.61 -14.40
C SER A 49 -10.69 0.89 -14.12
N ILE A 50 -9.55 1.60 -14.04
CA ILE A 50 -9.45 3.02 -13.65
C ILE A 50 -10.44 3.90 -14.44
N PRO A 51 -10.39 3.98 -15.79
CA PRO A 51 -11.27 4.89 -16.52
C PRO A 51 -12.75 4.54 -16.32
N ARG A 52 -13.10 3.25 -16.25
CA ARG A 52 -14.47 2.79 -16.07
C ARG A 52 -15.00 3.10 -14.67
N LYS A 53 -14.27 2.76 -13.62
CA LYS A 53 -14.70 2.96 -12.23
C LYS A 53 -14.77 4.45 -11.90
N LEU A 54 -13.73 5.22 -12.22
CA LEU A 54 -13.68 6.65 -11.89
C LEU A 54 -14.79 7.46 -12.58
N SER A 55 -15.07 7.21 -13.86
CA SER A 55 -16.10 7.94 -14.61
C SER A 55 -17.54 7.56 -14.23
N SER A 56 -17.76 6.33 -13.78
CA SER A 56 -19.10 5.83 -13.40
C SER A 56 -19.42 6.04 -11.92
N TRP A 57 -18.42 6.29 -11.06
CA TRP A 57 -18.63 6.46 -9.62
C TRP A 57 -19.16 7.84 -9.27
N ARG A 58 -20.48 7.94 -9.10
CA ARG A 58 -21.20 9.19 -8.85
C ARG A 58 -21.60 9.43 -7.40
N ILE A 59 -20.99 8.71 -6.45
CA ILE A 59 -21.24 8.92 -5.01
C ILE A 59 -20.56 10.22 -4.57
N PRO A 60 -21.32 11.25 -4.12
CA PRO A 60 -20.74 12.52 -3.72
C PRO A 60 -19.84 12.38 -2.49
N GLY A 61 -18.70 13.07 -2.51
CA GLY A 61 -17.74 13.10 -1.40
C GLY A 61 -16.74 11.95 -1.41
N ASP A 62 -17.01 10.84 -2.08
CA ASP A 62 -16.06 9.74 -2.20
C ASP A 62 -14.80 10.20 -2.94
N ARG A 63 -13.63 9.87 -2.41
CA ARG A 63 -12.32 10.15 -3.00
C ARG A 63 -11.62 8.85 -3.39
N PHE A 64 -10.69 8.92 -4.33
CA PHE A 64 -9.98 7.74 -4.82
C PHE A 64 -8.50 7.78 -4.49
N VAL A 65 -7.96 6.61 -4.16
CA VAL A 65 -6.54 6.33 -4.08
C VAL A 65 -6.24 5.13 -4.97
N ILE A 66 -5.29 5.26 -5.88
CA ILE A 66 -4.76 4.13 -6.65
C ILE A 66 -3.46 3.69 -5.98
N VAL A 67 -3.35 2.40 -5.67
CA VAL A 67 -2.14 1.76 -5.14
C VAL A 67 -1.69 0.69 -6.11
N ARG A 68 -0.45 0.83 -6.59
CA ARG A 68 0.11 -0.03 -7.65
C ARG A 68 1.59 -0.25 -7.41
N ASP A 69 2.08 -1.45 -7.68
CA ASP A 69 3.51 -1.74 -7.71
C ASP A 69 4.15 -1.09 -8.95
N ASN A 70 5.40 -0.61 -8.84
CA ASN A 70 6.08 -0.10 -10.02
C ASN A 70 6.84 -1.17 -10.82
N ASP A 71 7.12 -2.36 -10.28
CA ASP A 71 7.84 -3.46 -10.96
C ASP A 71 9.09 -2.98 -11.75
N ASP A 72 10.00 -2.23 -11.11
CA ASP A 72 11.16 -1.57 -11.73
C ASP A 72 10.87 -0.58 -12.87
N THR A 73 9.61 -0.22 -13.11
CA THR A 73 9.24 0.77 -14.11
C THR A 73 9.61 2.17 -13.62
N ASN A 74 9.92 3.08 -14.55
CA ASN A 74 10.11 4.51 -14.25
C ASN A 74 8.88 5.06 -13.51
N CYS A 75 9.06 5.32 -12.21
CA CYS A 75 7.97 5.70 -11.32
C CYS A 75 7.37 7.07 -11.68
N HIS A 76 8.15 7.98 -12.27
CA HIS A 76 7.66 9.29 -12.71
C HIS A 76 6.75 9.16 -13.93
N GLU A 77 7.15 8.37 -14.92
CA GLU A 77 6.35 8.11 -16.12
C GLU A 77 5.07 7.36 -15.76
N LEU A 78 5.17 6.33 -14.93
CA LEU A 78 4.02 5.54 -14.48
C LEU A 78 3.03 6.42 -13.70
N LYS A 79 3.51 7.20 -12.73
CA LYS A 79 2.67 8.11 -11.95
C LYS A 79 1.99 9.16 -12.85
N SER A 80 2.72 9.71 -13.82
CA SER A 80 2.17 10.67 -14.80
C SER A 80 1.08 10.03 -15.64
N LYS A 81 1.31 8.82 -16.18
CA LYS A 81 0.31 8.06 -16.96
C LYS A 81 -0.98 7.83 -16.17
N LEU A 82 -0.88 7.31 -14.95
CA LEU A 82 -2.04 7.04 -14.08
C LEU A 82 -2.79 8.33 -13.73
N THR A 83 -2.06 9.40 -13.40
CA THR A 83 -2.65 10.71 -13.10
C THR A 83 -3.42 11.26 -14.30
N GLN A 84 -2.85 11.17 -15.51
CA GLN A 84 -3.54 11.58 -16.74
C GLN A 84 -4.80 10.74 -17.01
N GLN A 85 -4.76 9.43 -16.75
CA GLN A 85 -5.94 8.57 -16.86
C GLN A 85 -7.06 9.01 -15.89
N CYS A 86 -6.71 9.34 -14.65
CA CYS A 86 -7.66 9.84 -13.66
C CYS A 86 -8.30 11.16 -14.08
N THR A 87 -7.49 12.11 -14.58
CA THR A 87 -7.98 13.39 -15.10
C THR A 87 -8.93 13.18 -16.29
N ARG A 88 -8.58 12.32 -17.25
CA ARG A 88 -9.46 12.00 -18.40
C ARG A 88 -10.75 11.31 -17.98
N ALA A 89 -10.74 10.56 -16.88
CA ALA A 89 -11.92 9.95 -16.29
C ALA A 89 -12.78 10.92 -15.45
N GLY A 90 -12.44 12.21 -15.41
CA GLY A 90 -13.17 13.24 -14.67
C GLY A 90 -12.87 13.27 -13.17
N ARG A 91 -11.79 12.62 -12.72
CA ARG A 91 -11.40 12.51 -11.31
C ARG A 91 -9.94 12.97 -11.07
N PRO A 92 -9.60 14.24 -11.38
CA PRO A 92 -8.25 14.77 -11.17
C PRO A 92 -7.86 14.84 -9.68
N ASP A 93 -8.82 14.68 -8.78
CA ASP A 93 -8.65 14.58 -7.32
C ASP A 93 -8.13 13.21 -6.85
N THR A 94 -7.96 12.24 -7.76
CA THR A 94 -7.47 10.89 -7.43
C THR A 94 -6.01 10.92 -7.01
N LEU A 95 -5.70 10.34 -5.85
CA LEU A 95 -4.35 10.20 -5.35
C LEU A 95 -3.68 8.95 -5.95
N VAL A 96 -2.57 9.11 -6.65
CA VAL A 96 -1.75 7.97 -7.12
C VAL A 96 -0.61 7.71 -6.13
N ARG A 97 -0.52 6.47 -5.63
CA ARG A 97 0.58 5.97 -4.80
C ARG A 97 1.18 4.73 -5.41
N LEU A 98 2.49 4.79 -5.62
CA LEU A 98 3.26 3.67 -6.12
C LEU A 98 3.97 3.03 -4.95
N VAL A 99 3.80 1.72 -4.81
CA VAL A 99 4.65 0.88 -3.98
C VAL A 99 5.93 0.65 -4.79
N CYS A 100 7.09 0.95 -4.20
CA CYS A 100 8.33 0.72 -4.90
C CYS A 100 8.64 -0.78 -4.91
N GLN A 101 8.83 -1.28 -6.12
CA GLN A 101 9.11 -2.64 -6.51
C GLN A 101 7.92 -3.56 -6.29
N GLU A 102 7.66 -3.94 -5.05
CA GLU A 102 6.58 -4.83 -4.65
C GLU A 102 6.12 -4.46 -3.24
N LEU A 103 4.90 -4.86 -2.86
CA LEU A 103 4.38 -4.68 -1.49
C LEU A 103 5.34 -5.19 -0.42
N GLU A 104 6.08 -6.25 -0.71
CA GLU A 104 7.07 -6.83 0.20
C GLU A 104 8.23 -5.89 0.57
N SER A 105 8.48 -4.82 -0.21
CA SER A 105 9.42 -3.75 0.18
C SER A 105 9.04 -3.12 1.52
N TRP A 106 7.73 -2.98 1.80
CA TRP A 106 7.25 -2.45 3.06
C TRP A 106 7.56 -3.40 4.22
N TYR A 107 7.59 -4.71 3.96
CA TYR A 107 7.91 -5.71 4.99
C TYR A 107 9.40 -5.71 5.31
N LEU A 108 10.26 -5.57 4.30
CA LEU A 108 11.71 -5.39 4.51
C LEU A 108 12.04 -4.08 5.24
N GLY A 109 11.18 -3.07 5.12
CA GLY A 109 11.30 -1.82 5.85
C GLY A 109 11.01 -1.93 7.35
N ASP A 110 10.41 -3.03 7.81
CA ASP A 110 10.08 -3.27 9.21
C ASP A 110 10.33 -4.73 9.59
N LEU A 111 11.62 -5.07 9.76
CA LEU A 111 12.03 -6.43 10.14
C LEU A 111 11.48 -6.85 11.51
N THR A 112 11.17 -5.90 12.39
CA THR A 112 10.58 -6.19 13.70
C THR A 112 9.15 -6.69 13.54
N ALA A 113 8.34 -6.08 12.66
CA ALA A 113 7.03 -6.63 12.29
C ALA A 113 7.15 -7.99 11.62
N LEU A 114 8.09 -8.13 10.68
CA LEU A 114 8.27 -9.39 9.96
C LEU A 114 8.70 -10.54 10.88
N ALA A 115 9.55 -10.27 11.87
CA ALA A 115 9.92 -11.23 12.90
C ALA A 115 8.76 -11.62 13.81
N ALA A 116 7.81 -10.72 14.08
CA ALA A 116 6.59 -11.04 14.82
C ALA A 116 5.67 -12.00 14.06
N VAL A 117 5.62 -11.88 12.73
CA VAL A 117 4.84 -12.79 11.86
C VAL A 117 5.48 -14.18 11.75
N TYR A 118 6.81 -14.26 11.76
CA TYR A 118 7.56 -15.52 11.65
C TYR A 118 8.50 -15.70 12.85
N PRO A 119 7.97 -16.00 14.06
CA PRO A 119 8.75 -16.01 15.30
C PRO A 119 9.85 -17.08 15.33
N ASP A 120 9.67 -18.18 14.61
CA ASP A 120 10.67 -19.25 14.50
C ASP A 120 11.81 -18.91 13.54
N ALA A 121 11.64 -17.86 12.73
CA ALA A 121 12.65 -17.40 11.79
C ALA A 121 13.56 -16.33 12.44
N ARG A 122 14.87 -16.45 12.22
CA ARG A 122 15.86 -15.47 12.72
C ARG A 122 15.92 -14.22 11.82
N ILE A 123 14.83 -13.45 11.81
CA ILE A 123 14.61 -12.31 10.91
C ILE A 123 15.25 -11.03 11.43
N ASP A 124 14.87 -10.58 12.63
CA ASP A 124 15.35 -9.32 13.22
C ASP A 124 16.72 -9.50 13.91
N THR A 125 17.73 -9.85 13.10
CA THR A 125 19.12 -9.97 13.54
C THR A 125 19.91 -8.72 13.16
N SER A 126 20.98 -8.41 13.90
CA SER A 126 21.86 -7.28 13.57
C SER A 126 22.41 -7.34 12.14
N ALA A 127 22.64 -8.55 11.61
CA ALA A 127 23.10 -8.76 10.24
C ALA A 127 22.04 -8.39 9.21
N ASN A 128 20.79 -8.83 9.39
CA ASN A 128 19.68 -8.47 8.51
C ASN A 128 19.33 -6.99 8.62
N GLN A 129 19.28 -6.45 9.85
CA GLN A 129 19.07 -5.02 10.07
C GLN A 129 20.12 -4.18 9.34
N LYS A 130 21.41 -4.56 9.41
CA LYS A 130 22.46 -3.88 8.64
C LYS A 130 22.21 -4.01 7.13
N ARG A 131 21.90 -5.20 6.63
CA ARG A 131 21.65 -5.46 5.20
C ARG A 131 20.51 -4.58 4.65
N TYR A 132 19.34 -4.64 5.27
CA TYR A 132 18.13 -3.95 4.78
C TYR A 132 18.05 -2.46 5.15
N ARG A 133 18.94 -1.96 6.04
CA ARG A 133 19.13 -0.50 6.23
C ARG A 133 20.22 0.07 5.32
N SER A 134 21.24 -0.72 4.97
CA SER A 134 22.33 -0.25 4.10
C SER A 134 21.89 -0.01 2.65
N LYS A 135 20.79 -0.65 2.25
CA LYS A 135 20.11 -0.46 0.97
C LYS A 135 18.63 -0.25 1.26
N ALA A 136 18.04 0.86 0.78
CA ALA A 136 16.66 1.17 1.08
C ALA A 136 15.73 0.02 0.63
N PRO A 137 14.67 -0.31 1.40
CA PRO A 137 13.74 -1.38 1.03
C PRO A 137 13.17 -1.23 -0.38
N ASP A 138 12.94 0.02 -0.79
CA ASP A 138 12.40 0.41 -2.10
C ASP A 138 13.38 0.19 -3.27
N ASP A 139 14.67 -0.02 -3.00
CA ASP A 139 15.70 -0.22 -4.04
C ASP A 139 15.96 -1.71 -4.34
N TRP A 140 15.30 -2.62 -3.63
CA TRP A 140 15.42 -4.05 -3.87
C TRP A 140 14.64 -4.46 -5.11
N HIS A 141 15.33 -4.96 -6.14
CA HIS A 141 14.73 -5.39 -7.40
C HIS A 141 13.60 -6.42 -7.23
N LYS A 142 13.72 -7.33 -6.25
CA LYS A 142 12.71 -8.35 -5.97
C LYS A 142 12.50 -8.54 -4.47
N PRO A 143 11.77 -7.63 -3.80
CA PRO A 143 11.57 -7.68 -2.35
C PRO A 143 10.94 -8.99 -1.88
N SER A 144 10.00 -9.56 -2.65
CA SER A 144 9.38 -10.85 -2.34
C SER A 144 10.38 -11.99 -2.19
N ALA A 145 11.36 -12.09 -3.09
CA ALA A 145 12.43 -13.10 -3.01
C ALA A 145 13.32 -12.91 -1.77
N GLU A 146 13.57 -11.66 -1.36
CA GLU A 146 14.31 -11.38 -0.13
C GLU A 146 13.52 -11.74 1.13
N VAL A 147 12.20 -11.51 1.13
CA VAL A 147 11.32 -11.95 2.22
C VAL A 147 11.29 -13.48 2.28
N GLU A 148 11.07 -14.18 1.17
CA GLU A 148 11.10 -15.66 1.12
C GLU A 148 12.42 -16.25 1.65
N ARG A 149 13.54 -15.58 1.38
CA ARG A 149 14.87 -15.99 1.85
C ARG A 149 14.99 -15.99 3.38
N ILE A 150 14.35 -15.04 4.07
CA ILE A 150 14.48 -14.86 5.53
C ILE A 150 13.27 -15.35 6.31
N ALA A 151 12.12 -15.52 5.66
CA ALA A 151 10.86 -15.98 6.22
C ALA A 151 10.40 -17.27 5.50
N PRO A 152 10.90 -18.45 5.92
CA PRO A 152 10.44 -19.72 5.37
C PRO A 152 8.93 -19.89 5.51
N GLY A 153 8.26 -20.35 4.45
CA GLY A 153 6.80 -20.49 4.44
C GLY A 153 6.04 -19.21 4.09
N PHE A 154 6.73 -18.16 3.62
CA PHE A 154 6.10 -16.93 3.15
C PHE A 154 5.03 -17.21 2.08
N GLN A 155 3.83 -16.67 2.31
CA GLN A 155 2.74 -16.64 1.35
C GLN A 155 2.13 -15.25 1.34
N LYS A 156 2.14 -14.58 0.18
CA LYS A 156 1.77 -13.15 0.04
C LYS A 156 0.52 -12.73 0.80
N ILE A 157 -0.62 -13.41 0.57
CA ILE A 157 -1.90 -13.01 1.18
C ILE A 157 -1.89 -13.23 2.69
N THR A 158 -1.41 -14.39 3.16
CA THR A 158 -1.34 -14.70 4.59
C THR A 158 -0.39 -13.75 5.31
N ALA A 159 0.79 -13.53 4.72
CA ALA A 159 1.79 -12.59 5.22
C ALA A 159 1.21 -11.17 5.28
N ALA A 160 0.52 -10.69 4.24
CA ALA A 160 -0.08 -9.37 4.23
C ALA A 160 -1.08 -9.16 5.38
N ARG A 161 -1.92 -10.16 5.68
CA ARG A 161 -2.85 -10.10 6.82
C ARG A 161 -2.11 -10.01 8.15
N LEU A 162 -1.14 -10.90 8.38
CA LEU A 162 -0.39 -10.94 9.63
C LEU A 162 0.50 -9.70 9.81
N MET A 163 1.10 -9.22 8.73
CA MET A 163 1.88 -7.98 8.73
C MET A 163 1.01 -6.79 9.12
N ALA A 164 -0.27 -6.74 8.76
CA ALA A 164 -1.17 -5.64 9.13
C ALA A 164 -1.27 -5.41 10.66
N GLU A 165 -1.12 -6.48 11.44
CA GLU A 165 -1.20 -6.45 12.90
C GLU A 165 0.04 -5.79 13.52
N HIS A 166 1.19 -5.89 12.85
CA HIS A 166 2.47 -5.48 13.40
C HIS A 166 3.10 -4.27 12.69
N LEU A 167 3.00 -4.17 11.36
CA LEU A 167 3.70 -3.22 10.47
C LEU A 167 3.55 -1.77 10.93
N ASP A 168 4.60 -1.07 11.33
CA ASP A 168 4.46 0.26 11.93
C ASP A 168 5.11 1.35 11.07
N PRO A 169 4.32 2.33 10.59
CA PRO A 169 4.85 3.42 9.77
C PRO A 169 6.02 4.18 10.38
N GLU A 170 6.07 4.35 11.70
CA GLU A 170 7.05 5.22 12.36
C GLU A 170 8.44 4.59 12.43
N ARG A 171 8.52 3.25 12.43
CA ARG A 171 9.79 2.52 12.35
C ARG A 171 10.13 2.01 10.96
N ASN A 172 9.18 2.09 10.02
CA ASN A 172 9.36 1.57 8.68
C ASN A 172 10.29 2.45 7.85
N THR A 173 11.30 1.84 7.23
CA THR A 173 12.31 2.54 6.43
C THR A 173 12.01 2.63 4.94
N SER A 174 10.89 2.08 4.47
CA SER A 174 10.41 2.28 3.08
C SER A 174 9.88 3.70 2.89
N HIS A 175 10.47 4.43 1.95
CA HIS A 175 10.02 5.76 1.57
C HIS A 175 8.66 5.71 0.87
N SER A 176 8.41 4.70 0.04
CA SER A 176 7.13 4.51 -0.64
C SER A 176 5.98 4.29 0.36
N LEU A 177 6.22 3.57 1.46
CA LEU A 177 5.27 3.45 2.57
C LEU A 177 5.02 4.79 3.25
N GLN A 178 6.08 5.54 3.58
CA GLN A 178 5.95 6.85 4.24
C GLN A 178 5.14 7.84 3.38
N VAL A 179 5.40 7.86 2.06
CA VAL A 179 4.67 8.67 1.08
C VAL A 179 3.21 8.21 0.95
N PHE A 180 2.94 6.90 1.02
CA PHE A 180 1.58 6.36 1.08
C PHE A 180 0.85 6.90 2.31
N VAL A 181 1.36 6.64 3.53
CA VAL A 181 0.71 7.04 4.80
C VAL A 181 0.50 8.55 4.87
N SER A 182 1.51 9.35 4.50
CA SER A 182 1.40 10.81 4.45
C SER A 182 0.30 11.28 3.49
N GLY A 183 0.20 10.64 2.31
CA GLY A 183 -0.87 10.91 1.36
C GLY A 183 -2.26 10.60 1.90
N ILE A 184 -2.42 9.48 2.59
CA ILE A 184 -3.70 9.08 3.20
C ILE A 184 -4.09 10.05 4.32
N ARG A 185 -3.14 10.46 5.17
CA ARG A 185 -3.38 11.46 6.21
C ARG A 185 -3.85 12.80 5.62
N HIS A 186 -3.22 13.24 4.53
CA HIS A 186 -3.58 14.50 3.88
C HIS A 186 -5.00 14.45 3.28
N ILE A 187 -5.35 13.40 2.54
CA ILE A 187 -6.69 13.29 1.95
C ILE A 187 -7.77 13.11 3.03
N ALA A 188 -7.48 12.37 4.10
CA ALA A 188 -8.37 12.22 5.24
C ALA A 188 -8.67 13.55 5.93
N ALA A 189 -7.64 14.37 6.18
CA ALA A 189 -7.79 15.69 6.77
C ALA A 189 -8.65 16.62 5.88
N GLN A 190 -8.44 16.61 4.56
CA GLN A 190 -9.26 17.38 3.61
C GLN A 190 -10.73 16.95 3.60
N MET A 191 -10.99 15.67 3.84
CA MET A 191 -12.34 15.11 3.90
C MET A 191 -12.99 15.27 5.29
N GLY A 192 -12.24 15.68 6.32
CA GLY A 192 -12.72 15.70 7.70
C GLY A 192 -12.95 14.30 8.29
N LEU A 193 -12.20 13.30 7.81
CA LEU A 193 -12.18 11.97 8.42
C LEU A 193 -11.30 11.96 9.68
N PRO A 194 -11.53 11.04 10.63
CA PRO A 194 -10.67 10.90 11.81
C PRO A 194 -9.21 10.70 11.41
N ILE A 195 -8.30 11.39 12.09
CA ILE A 195 -6.84 11.26 11.94
C ILE A 195 -6.21 11.03 13.31
N PRO A 196 -5.08 10.29 13.40
CA PRO A 196 -4.29 10.16 14.62
C PRO A 196 -3.78 11.50 15.16
#